data_AF-A0A835A3F1-F1
#
_entry.id   AF-A0A835A3F1-F1
#
_cell.length_a   1.000
_cell.length_b   1.000
_cell.length_c   1.000
_cell.angle_alpha   90.00
_cell.angle_beta   90.00
_cell.angle_gamma   90.00
#
_symmetry.space_group_name_H-M   'P 1'
#
loop_
_entity.id
_entity.type
_entity.pdbx_description
1 polymer ?
#
loop_
_entity_poly.entity_id
_entity_poly.type
_entity_poly.pdbx_seq_one_letter_code
_entity_poly.pdbx_strand_id
1 'polypeptide(L)'
;MIHEEYPQLGSVFTISFFGQVTFLIGPEVLGHFYQGVDSEISHGNTLEFTVPMFGKEVLYGVDVATRYEQLRFYSNALKPPKLRNHTDPMVQEVEDYFSQWDQEGIVDIKWELPQLLMLISSRCLLGREVREKMFKEVYTLFHELNDNGLHLTSVLFPYAPTLANYRRDRAHAKLSEMFTNIRDVLQNLMDSKYKDSRPTTEAEVIGLIMSLMFSGMHTSSAASTWTGVRLLSHFESCCRGAKADC
;
A
#
# COMPACT_ATOMS: atom_id res chain seq x y z
N MET A 1 8.16 -22.31 -13.59
CA MET A 1 7.16 -22.94 -12.69
C MET A 1 5.73 -22.75 -13.17
N ILE A 2 4.99 -21.69 -12.85
CA ILE A 2 3.55 -21.60 -13.22
C ILE A 2 3.30 -21.79 -14.73
N HIS A 3 4.07 -21.10 -15.58
CA HIS A 3 3.96 -21.23 -17.04
C HIS A 3 4.31 -22.61 -17.60
N GLU A 4 5.07 -23.42 -16.87
CA GLU A 4 5.50 -24.77 -17.29
C GLU A 4 4.56 -25.84 -16.77
N GLU A 5 4.08 -25.68 -15.54
CA GLU A 5 3.21 -26.66 -14.86
C GLU A 5 1.74 -26.53 -15.30
N TYR A 6 1.23 -25.31 -15.50
CA TYR A 6 -0.18 -25.09 -15.86
C TYR A 6 -0.60 -25.82 -17.16
N PRO A 7 0.19 -25.81 -18.26
CA PRO A 7 -0.15 -26.59 -19.45
C PRO A 7 -0.21 -28.11 -19.24
N GLN A 8 0.49 -28.62 -18.22
CA GLN A 8 0.62 -30.06 -17.96
C GLN A 8 -0.40 -30.55 -16.92
N LEU A 9 -0.63 -29.76 -15.88
CA LEU A 9 -1.44 -30.12 -14.72
C LEU A 9 -2.84 -29.49 -14.73
N GLY A 10 -3.08 -28.52 -15.62
CA GLY A 10 -4.36 -27.83 -15.76
C GLY A 10 -4.58 -26.72 -14.73
N SER A 11 -5.84 -26.29 -14.60
CA SER A 11 -6.25 -25.12 -13.79
C SER A 11 -6.13 -25.29 -12.28
N VAL A 12 -6.02 -26.52 -11.78
CA VAL A 12 -5.88 -26.82 -10.35
C VAL A 12 -4.78 -27.85 -10.14
N PHE A 13 -3.72 -27.46 -9.45
CA PHE A 13 -2.63 -28.38 -9.12
C PHE A 13 -1.93 -27.99 -7.82
N THR A 14 -1.34 -28.97 -7.14
CA THR A 14 -0.64 -28.78 -5.88
C THR A 14 0.83 -29.08 -6.04
N ILE A 15 1.69 -28.20 -5.53
CA ILE A 15 3.12 -28.43 -5.40
C ILE A 15 3.51 -28.48 -3.92
N SER A 16 4.59 -29.19 -3.62
CA SER A 16 5.18 -29.18 -2.28
C SER A 16 6.38 -28.22 -2.23
N PHE A 17 6.23 -27.09 -1.54
CA PHE A 17 7.27 -26.09 -1.32
C PHE A 17 7.07 -25.41 0.03
N PHE A 18 7.87 -25.78 1.04
CA PHE A 18 7.68 -25.34 2.44
C PHE A 18 6.24 -25.52 2.97
N GLY A 19 5.56 -26.57 2.50
CA GLY A 19 4.13 -26.81 2.71
C GLY A 19 3.49 -27.39 1.45
N GLN A 20 2.17 -27.58 1.48
CA GLN A 20 1.37 -27.88 0.28
C GLN A 20 0.78 -26.57 -0.22
N VAL A 21 1.07 -26.22 -1.48
CA VAL A 21 0.54 -25.01 -2.12
C VAL A 21 -0.29 -25.43 -3.34
N THR A 22 -1.58 -25.15 -3.29
CA THR A 22 -2.51 -25.43 -4.40
C THR A 22 -2.73 -24.16 -5.22
N PHE A 23 -2.46 -24.25 -6.51
CA PHE A 23 -2.71 -23.20 -7.49
C PHE A 23 -4.12 -23.34 -8.06
N LEU A 24 -4.82 -22.20 -8.16
CA LEU A 24 -6.11 -22.08 -8.86
C LEU A 24 -5.92 -21.03 -9.95
N ILE A 25 -5.82 -21.45 -11.21
CA ILE A 25 -5.47 -20.60 -12.36
C ILE A 25 -6.58 -20.66 -13.39
N GLY A 26 -7.13 -19.50 -13.75
CA GLY A 26 -8.17 -19.36 -14.77
C GLY A 26 -9.52 -18.92 -14.21
N PRO A 27 -10.30 -18.14 -14.97
CA PRO A 27 -11.57 -17.56 -14.51
C PRO A 27 -12.58 -18.60 -14.00
N GLU A 28 -12.52 -19.82 -14.54
CA GLU A 28 -13.39 -20.94 -14.18
C GLU A 28 -13.18 -21.44 -12.74
N VAL A 29 -11.99 -21.25 -12.15
CA VAL A 29 -11.68 -21.70 -10.78
C VAL A 29 -11.46 -20.57 -9.78
N LEU A 30 -11.20 -19.34 -10.24
CA LEU A 30 -10.95 -18.19 -9.37
C LEU A 30 -12.13 -17.85 -8.45
N GLY A 31 -13.36 -18.20 -8.84
CA GLY A 31 -14.55 -18.04 -8.00
C GLY A 31 -14.40 -18.74 -6.64
N HIS A 32 -13.81 -19.94 -6.60
CA HIS A 32 -13.56 -20.66 -5.35
C HIS A 32 -12.63 -19.90 -4.42
N PHE A 33 -11.60 -19.25 -4.95
CA PHE A 33 -10.64 -18.49 -4.15
C PHE A 33 -11.21 -17.17 -3.63
N TYR A 34 -11.90 -16.40 -4.48
CA TYR A 34 -12.39 -15.06 -4.10
C TYR A 34 -13.75 -15.03 -3.41
N GLN A 35 -14.57 -16.07 -3.60
CA GLN A 35 -15.93 -16.16 -3.06
C GLN A 35 -16.11 -17.30 -2.07
N GLY A 36 -15.07 -18.10 -1.85
CA GLY A 36 -15.06 -19.16 -0.84
C GLY A 36 -15.36 -18.60 0.55
N VAL A 37 -16.08 -19.38 1.34
CA VAL A 37 -16.32 -19.04 2.75
C VAL A 37 -15.03 -19.17 3.56
N ASP A 38 -14.87 -18.39 4.64
CA ASP A 38 -13.63 -18.38 5.44
C ASP A 38 -13.29 -19.77 6.04
N SER A 39 -14.28 -20.64 6.23
CA SER A 39 -14.06 -22.04 6.67
C SER A 39 -13.39 -22.93 5.62
N GLU A 40 -13.44 -22.53 4.35
CA GLU A 40 -12.83 -23.26 3.22
C GLU A 40 -11.55 -22.56 2.75
N ILE A 41 -11.59 -21.24 2.56
CA ILE A 41 -10.48 -20.40 2.09
C ILE A 41 -10.23 -19.29 3.10
N SER A 42 -9.48 -19.61 4.16
CA SER A 42 -9.10 -18.62 5.17
C SER A 42 -7.82 -17.88 4.79
N HIS A 43 -7.84 -16.56 4.97
CA HIS A 43 -6.65 -15.73 4.88
C HIS A 43 -5.78 -15.81 6.15
N GLY A 44 -6.30 -16.43 7.22
CA GLY A 44 -5.63 -16.65 8.50
C GLY A 44 -4.68 -15.52 8.91
N ASN A 45 -3.42 -15.89 9.05
CA ASN A 45 -2.30 -15.04 9.47
C ASN A 45 -1.30 -14.76 8.35
N THR A 46 -1.71 -14.81 7.07
CA THR A 46 -0.79 -14.72 5.92
C THR A 46 0.10 -13.48 5.93
N LEU A 47 -0.37 -12.36 6.50
CA LEU A 47 0.41 -11.11 6.62
C LEU A 47 0.71 -10.76 8.08
N GLU A 48 0.82 -11.74 8.99
CA GLU A 48 1.16 -11.48 10.40
C GLU A 48 2.52 -10.78 10.57
N PHE A 49 3.44 -10.93 9.61
CA PHE A 49 4.71 -10.21 9.61
C PHE A 49 4.56 -8.68 9.57
N THR A 50 3.40 -8.16 9.18
CA THR A 50 3.13 -6.71 9.15
C THR A 50 2.74 -6.15 10.52
N VAL A 51 2.41 -7.00 11.50
CA VAL A 51 2.02 -6.56 12.86
C VAL A 51 3.06 -5.64 13.50
N PRO A 52 4.37 -5.98 13.54
CA PRO A 52 5.36 -5.06 14.10
C PRO A 52 5.60 -3.81 13.23
N MET A 53 5.10 -3.76 11.99
CA MET A 53 5.18 -2.56 11.15
C MET A 53 4.06 -1.57 11.46
N PHE A 54 2.85 -2.05 11.76
CA PHE A 54 1.66 -1.21 11.86
C PHE A 54 1.06 -1.13 13.27
N GLY A 55 1.38 -2.06 14.15
CA GLY A 55 0.84 -2.14 15.51
C GLY A 55 -0.04 -3.38 15.73
N LYS A 56 -0.27 -3.70 17.00
CA LYS A 56 -1.04 -4.89 17.42
C LYS A 56 -2.54 -4.62 17.41
N GLU A 57 -2.93 -3.37 17.36
CA GLU A 57 -4.30 -2.88 17.44
C GLU A 57 -4.98 -2.86 16.06
N VAL A 58 -4.26 -3.22 14.99
CA VAL A 58 -4.74 -3.09 13.61
C VAL A 58 -4.50 -4.35 12.78
N LEU A 59 -5.41 -4.58 11.84
CA LEU A 59 -5.35 -5.55 10.77
C LEU A 59 -5.00 -6.97 11.24
N TYR A 60 -3.78 -7.42 10.99
CA TYR A 60 -3.33 -8.75 11.37
C TYR A 60 -2.97 -8.88 12.85
N GLY A 61 -2.95 -7.78 13.60
CA GLY A 61 -2.76 -7.78 15.05
C GLY A 61 -4.04 -8.05 15.85
N VAL A 62 -5.21 -7.94 15.21
CA VAL A 62 -6.53 -8.14 15.82
C VAL A 62 -7.25 -9.36 15.25
N ASP A 63 -8.36 -9.74 15.89
CA ASP A 63 -9.22 -10.82 15.40
C ASP A 63 -9.86 -10.49 14.04
N VAL A 64 -10.28 -11.53 13.33
CA VAL A 64 -10.83 -11.44 11.97
C VAL A 64 -12.04 -10.51 11.89
N ALA A 65 -12.94 -10.52 12.89
CA ALA A 65 -14.13 -9.68 12.87
C ALA A 65 -13.74 -8.20 12.98
N THR A 66 -12.86 -7.85 13.92
CA THR A 66 -12.33 -6.49 14.08
C THR A 66 -11.55 -6.05 12.84
N ARG A 67 -10.74 -6.92 12.24
CA ARG A 67 -10.01 -6.66 10.98
C ARG A 67 -10.97 -6.26 9.85
N TYR A 68 -12.07 -6.99 9.67
CA TYR A 68 -13.07 -6.65 8.66
C TYR A 68 -13.75 -5.29 8.92
N GLU A 69 -13.96 -4.93 10.19
CA GLU A 69 -14.45 -3.59 10.53
C GLU A 69 -13.46 -2.49 10.16
N GLN A 70 -12.16 -2.72 10.39
CA GLN A 70 -11.12 -1.77 10.03
C GLN A 70 -10.98 -1.63 8.50
N LEU A 71 -11.05 -2.73 7.75
CA LEU A 71 -11.05 -2.69 6.28
C LEU A 71 -12.25 -1.91 5.73
N ARG A 72 -13.40 -1.96 6.40
CA ARG A 72 -14.57 -1.13 6.06
C ARG A 72 -14.28 0.37 6.21
N PHE A 73 -13.42 0.77 7.14
CA PHE A 73 -13.01 2.17 7.28
C PHE A 73 -12.28 2.65 6.01
N TYR A 74 -11.38 1.84 5.46
CA TYR A 74 -10.73 2.14 4.17
C TYR A 74 -11.75 2.24 3.03
N SER A 75 -12.64 1.26 2.89
CA SER A 75 -13.67 1.28 1.85
C SER A 75 -14.57 2.52 1.93
N ASN A 76 -14.82 3.04 3.14
CA ASN A 76 -15.57 4.26 3.34
C ASN A 76 -14.76 5.53 3.06
N ALA A 77 -13.47 5.53 3.38
CA ALA A 77 -12.55 6.64 3.08
C ALA A 77 -12.28 6.78 1.58
N LEU A 78 -12.23 5.67 0.85
CA LEU A 78 -11.89 5.59 -0.57
C LEU A 78 -13.12 5.58 -1.50
N LYS A 79 -14.29 6.01 -1.03
CA LYS A 79 -15.48 6.12 -1.90
C LYS A 79 -15.31 7.24 -2.93
N PRO A 80 -15.88 7.10 -4.14
CA PRO A 80 -15.73 8.09 -5.21
C PRO A 80 -16.00 9.55 -4.79
N PRO A 81 -17.03 9.88 -3.98
CA PRO A 81 -17.25 11.26 -3.56
C PRO A 81 -16.11 11.84 -2.73
N LYS A 82 -15.44 11.04 -1.90
CA LYS A 82 -14.28 11.46 -1.11
C LYS A 82 -13.03 11.59 -1.99
N LEU A 83 -12.84 10.66 -2.92
CA LEU A 83 -11.70 10.67 -3.83
C LEU A 83 -11.71 11.85 -4.80
N ARG A 84 -12.88 12.36 -5.19
CA ARG A 84 -12.96 13.56 -6.05
C ARG A 84 -12.28 14.78 -5.45
N ASN A 85 -12.26 14.90 -4.12
CA ASN A 85 -11.59 16.00 -3.43
C ASN A 85 -10.05 15.88 -3.47
N HIS A 86 -9.50 14.74 -3.94
CA HIS A 86 -8.07 14.52 -4.08
C HIS A 86 -7.55 14.80 -5.49
N THR A 87 -8.43 14.96 -6.50
CA THR A 87 -8.00 15.18 -7.88
C THR A 87 -7.17 16.47 -8.03
N ASP A 88 -7.68 17.62 -7.59
CA ASP A 88 -6.95 18.88 -7.74
C ASP A 88 -5.63 18.89 -6.95
N PRO A 89 -5.60 18.42 -5.67
CA PRO A 89 -4.34 18.25 -4.95
C PRO A 89 -3.33 17.31 -5.64
N MET A 90 -3.80 16.22 -6.26
CA MET A 90 -2.94 15.30 -7.02
C MET A 90 -2.30 16.00 -8.22
N VAL A 91 -3.10 16.72 -9.00
CA VAL A 91 -2.60 17.46 -10.17
C VAL A 91 -1.58 18.51 -9.76
N GLN A 92 -1.85 19.26 -8.69
CA GLN A 92 -0.91 20.26 -8.18
C GLN A 92 0.44 19.65 -7.80
N GLU A 93 0.46 18.52 -7.07
CA GLU A 93 1.73 17.87 -6.70
C GLU A 93 2.50 17.37 -7.93
N VAL A 94 1.80 16.92 -8.98
CA VAL A 94 2.41 16.52 -10.26
C VAL A 94 3.04 17.73 -10.97
N GLU A 95 2.29 18.82 -11.11
CA GLU A 95 2.76 20.06 -11.74
C GLU A 95 3.94 20.66 -10.96
N ASP A 96 3.84 20.77 -9.64
CA ASP A 96 4.88 21.29 -8.78
C ASP A 96 6.17 20.44 -8.85
N TYR A 97 6.03 19.11 -8.91
CA TYR A 97 7.18 18.21 -9.01
C TYR A 97 7.92 18.40 -10.33
N PHE A 98 7.20 18.37 -11.46
CA PHE A 98 7.81 18.46 -12.78
C PHE A 98 8.17 19.90 -13.19
N SER A 99 7.62 20.93 -12.55
CA SER A 99 8.03 22.33 -12.78
C SER A 99 9.49 22.62 -12.41
N GLN A 100 10.09 21.75 -11.59
CA GLN A 100 11.49 21.84 -11.16
C GLN A 100 12.45 21.23 -12.19
N TRP A 101 11.94 20.56 -13.22
CA TRP A 101 12.76 19.96 -14.26
C TRP A 101 13.16 20.97 -15.34
N ASP A 102 14.34 20.76 -15.91
CA ASP A 102 14.75 21.46 -17.12
C ASP A 102 13.94 21.01 -18.35
N GLN A 103 14.06 21.75 -19.46
CA GLN A 103 13.32 21.45 -20.70
C GLN A 103 13.65 20.08 -21.30
N GLU A 104 14.86 19.58 -21.08
CA GLU A 104 15.31 18.26 -21.55
C GLU A 104 16.26 17.61 -20.55
N GLY A 105 16.28 16.28 -20.51
CA GLY A 105 17.12 15.53 -19.59
C GLY A 105 16.91 14.02 -19.63
N ILE A 106 17.72 13.30 -18.86
CA ILE A 106 17.59 11.85 -18.65
C ILE A 106 17.34 11.63 -17.16
N VAL A 107 16.27 10.91 -16.85
CA VAL A 107 15.84 10.61 -15.48
C VAL A 107 15.61 9.11 -15.32
N ASP A 108 15.74 8.63 -14.09
CA ASP A 108 15.30 7.27 -13.74
C ASP A 108 13.86 7.31 -13.23
N ILE A 109 12.90 6.95 -14.09
CA ILE A 109 11.47 6.93 -13.73
C ILE A 109 11.17 6.01 -12.53
N LYS A 110 11.98 4.98 -12.28
CA LYS A 110 11.82 4.09 -11.13
C LYS A 110 12.20 4.80 -9.82
N TRP A 111 13.03 5.83 -9.89
CA TRP A 111 13.40 6.69 -8.77
C TRP A 111 12.45 7.88 -8.60
N GLU A 112 12.02 8.50 -9.70
CA GLU A 112 11.17 9.71 -9.68
C GLU A 112 9.72 9.41 -9.25
N LEU A 113 9.10 8.37 -9.81
CA LEU A 113 7.68 8.09 -9.57
C LEU A 113 7.33 7.72 -8.11
N PRO A 114 8.11 6.91 -7.37
CA PRO A 114 7.84 6.67 -5.96
C PRO A 114 7.88 7.94 -5.10
N GLN A 115 8.78 8.89 -5.41
CA GLN A 115 8.86 10.16 -4.69
C GLN A 115 7.62 11.02 -4.93
N LEU A 116 7.23 11.19 -6.19
CA LEU A 116 5.99 11.87 -6.57
C LEU A 116 4.75 11.23 -5.92
N LEU A 117 4.66 9.89 -5.92
CA LEU A 117 3.56 9.18 -5.28
C LEU A 117 3.53 9.39 -3.76
N MET A 118 4.68 9.50 -3.10
CA MET A 118 4.72 9.85 -1.67
C MET A 118 4.22 11.28 -1.45
N LEU A 119 4.60 12.24 -2.30
CA LEU A 119 4.16 13.64 -2.19
C LEU A 119 2.63 13.72 -2.30
N ILE A 120 2.08 13.07 -3.33
CA ILE A 120 0.64 12.92 -3.54
C ILE A 120 -0.04 12.27 -2.33
N SER A 121 0.49 11.13 -1.85
CA SER A 121 -0.09 10.39 -0.72
C SER A 121 -0.04 11.21 0.56
N SER A 122 1.06 11.92 0.79
CA SER A 122 1.22 12.83 1.93
C SER A 122 0.19 13.96 1.85
N ARG A 123 0.01 14.58 0.68
CA ARG A 123 -0.96 15.67 0.51
C ARG A 123 -2.40 15.21 0.67
N CYS A 124 -2.75 14.05 0.11
CA CYS A 124 -4.14 13.59 0.03
C CYS A 124 -4.58 12.81 1.27
N LEU A 125 -3.67 12.02 1.87
CA LEU A 125 -4.00 11.09 2.96
C LEU A 125 -3.49 11.56 4.32
N LEU A 126 -2.28 12.13 4.37
CA LEU A 126 -1.68 12.67 5.60
C LEU A 126 -1.90 14.17 5.77
N GLY A 127 -2.50 14.81 4.77
CA GLY A 127 -2.81 16.23 4.64
C GLY A 127 -1.64 17.21 4.66
N ARG A 128 -2.02 18.49 4.67
CA ARG A 128 -1.15 19.62 4.31
C ARG A 128 0.03 19.80 5.25
N GLU A 129 -0.18 19.67 6.56
CA GLU A 129 0.87 19.90 7.54
C GLU A 129 2.03 18.92 7.40
N VAL A 130 1.73 17.63 7.20
CA VAL A 130 2.76 16.61 6.97
C VAL A 130 3.51 16.89 5.69
N ARG A 131 2.78 17.18 4.62
CA ARG A 131 3.37 17.47 3.30
C ARG A 131 4.30 18.69 3.32
N GLU A 132 3.98 19.74 4.07
CA GLU A 132 4.76 20.99 4.07
C GLU A 132 5.90 20.98 5.09
N LYS A 133 5.72 20.35 6.26
CA LYS A 133 6.68 20.46 7.37
C LYS A 133 7.49 19.19 7.64
N MET A 134 6.93 18.03 7.33
CA MET A 134 7.45 16.74 7.83
C MET A 134 7.76 15.74 6.71
N PHE A 135 7.54 16.12 5.44
CA PHE A 135 7.59 15.21 4.31
C PHE A 135 8.90 14.42 4.22
N LYS A 136 10.06 15.09 4.31
CA LYS A 136 11.37 14.43 4.16
C LYS A 136 11.61 13.37 5.23
N GLU A 137 11.24 13.67 6.47
CA GLU A 137 11.39 12.75 7.59
C GLU A 137 10.42 11.58 7.48
N VAL A 138 9.13 11.85 7.18
CA VAL A 138 8.12 10.82 6.93
C VAL A 138 8.53 9.90 5.78
N TYR A 139 8.99 10.46 4.66
CA TYR A 139 9.47 9.69 3.50
C TYR A 139 10.62 8.75 3.87
N THR A 140 11.60 9.25 4.64
CA THR A 140 12.76 8.48 5.08
C THR A 140 12.33 7.35 6.00
N LEU A 141 11.47 7.64 6.99
CA LEU A 141 11.00 6.64 7.94
C LEU A 141 10.13 5.57 7.29
N PHE A 142 9.29 5.92 6.31
CA PHE A 142 8.54 4.91 5.56
C PHE A 142 9.44 4.02 4.73
N HIS A 143 10.50 4.55 4.12
CA HIS A 143 11.50 3.70 3.46
C HIS A 143 12.18 2.77 4.45
N GLU A 144 12.64 3.28 5.60
CA GLU A 144 13.23 2.44 6.65
C GLU A 144 12.26 1.37 7.14
N LEU A 145 10.99 1.72 7.35
CA LEU A 145 9.96 0.77 7.76
C LEU A 145 9.77 -0.33 6.71
N ASN A 146 9.63 0.05 5.44
CA ASN A 146 9.30 -0.87 4.35
C ASN A 146 10.49 -1.77 3.99
N ASP A 147 11.67 -1.18 3.77
CA ASP A 147 12.87 -1.92 3.36
C ASP A 147 13.23 -2.96 4.43
N ASN A 148 13.25 -2.55 5.70
CA ASN A 148 13.60 -3.47 6.79
C ASN A 148 12.47 -4.44 7.16
N GLY A 149 11.20 -4.08 6.90
CA GLY A 149 10.03 -4.93 7.15
C GLY A 149 9.85 -6.03 6.09
N LEU A 150 10.27 -5.78 4.85
CA LEU A 150 10.12 -6.69 3.71
C LEU A 150 11.35 -7.55 3.42
N HIS A 151 12.44 -7.40 4.18
CA HIS A 151 13.53 -8.37 4.15
C HIS A 151 12.99 -9.79 4.41
N LEU A 152 13.44 -10.78 3.63
CA LEU A 152 12.98 -12.16 3.78
C LEU A 152 13.14 -12.69 5.21
N THR A 153 14.21 -12.29 5.89
CA THR A 153 14.44 -12.63 7.31
C THR A 153 13.40 -12.00 8.24
N SER A 154 12.96 -10.78 7.97
CA SER A 154 11.94 -10.06 8.74
C SER A 154 10.54 -10.64 8.46
N VAL A 155 10.28 -11.06 7.22
CA VAL A 155 9.01 -11.74 6.86
C VAL A 155 8.89 -13.09 7.56
N LEU A 156 9.96 -13.90 7.54
CA LEU A 156 9.97 -15.23 8.17
C LEU A 156 10.08 -15.16 9.70
N PHE A 157 10.82 -14.19 10.23
CA PHE A 157 11.09 -14.02 11.66
C PHE A 157 10.86 -12.58 12.12
N PRO A 158 9.60 -12.11 12.14
CA PRO A 158 9.26 -10.69 12.39
C PRO A 158 9.69 -10.17 13.76
N TYR A 159 9.90 -11.05 14.74
CA TYR A 159 10.29 -10.69 16.11
C TYR A 159 11.72 -11.11 16.47
N ALA A 160 12.50 -11.63 15.51
CA ALA A 160 13.89 -11.98 15.79
C ALA A 160 14.74 -10.72 16.08
N PRO A 161 15.75 -10.79 16.95
CA PRO A 161 16.60 -9.65 17.31
C PRO A 161 17.64 -9.36 16.20
N THR A 162 17.17 -9.01 15.01
CA THR A 162 18.00 -8.64 13.87
C THR A 162 18.14 -7.12 13.76
N LEU A 163 19.24 -6.66 13.13
CA LEU A 163 19.42 -5.23 12.87
C LEU A 163 18.29 -4.64 12.01
N ALA A 164 17.76 -5.42 11.07
CA ALA A 164 16.62 -5.02 10.24
C ALA A 164 15.37 -4.79 11.10
N ASN A 165 14.98 -5.76 11.93
CA ASN A 165 13.81 -5.63 12.81
C ASN A 165 13.98 -4.45 13.78
N TYR A 166 15.18 -4.24 14.35
CA TYR A 166 15.45 -3.07 15.20
C TYR A 166 15.23 -1.74 14.46
N ARG A 167 15.72 -1.62 13.22
CA ARG A 167 15.53 -0.41 12.40
C ARG A 167 14.07 -0.19 12.03
N ARG A 168 13.36 -1.25 11.66
CA ARG A 168 11.91 -1.22 11.40
C ARG A 168 11.15 -0.72 12.63
N ASP A 169 11.41 -1.29 13.80
CA ASP A 169 10.70 -0.95 15.03
C ASP A 169 10.98 0.49 15.47
N ARG A 170 12.22 0.96 15.27
CA ARG A 170 12.58 2.37 15.49
C ARG A 170 11.84 3.30 14.52
N ALA A 171 11.72 2.93 13.25
CA ALA A 171 11.01 3.70 12.25
C ALA A 171 9.51 3.77 12.57
N HIS A 172 8.88 2.64 12.94
CA HIS A 172 7.51 2.59 13.44
C HIS A 172 7.30 3.53 14.62
N ALA A 173 8.14 3.43 15.67
CA ALA A 173 8.01 4.26 16.87
C ALA A 173 8.07 5.76 16.57
N LYS A 174 8.99 6.19 15.69
CA LYS A 174 9.11 7.59 15.27
C LYS A 174 7.93 8.07 14.44
N LEU A 175 7.46 7.26 13.47
CA LEU A 175 6.29 7.59 12.69
C LEU A 175 5.04 7.71 13.59
N SER A 176 4.90 6.83 14.58
CA SER A 176 3.81 6.89 15.55
C SER A 176 3.86 8.19 16.37
N GLU A 177 5.04 8.56 16.90
CA GLU A 177 5.22 9.82 17.62
C GLU A 177 4.88 11.04 16.76
N MET A 178 5.34 11.05 15.51
CA MET A 178 5.03 12.12 14.56
C MET A 178 3.53 12.22 14.30
N PHE A 179 2.85 11.08 14.12
CA PHE A 179 1.43 11.02 13.78
C PHE A 179 0.50 11.33 14.96
N THR A 180 0.91 11.06 16.20
CA THR A 180 0.21 11.53 17.41
C THR A 180 0.10 13.06 17.43
N ASN A 181 1.14 13.78 16.98
CA ASN A 181 1.18 15.25 17.04
C ASN A 181 0.35 15.97 15.96
N ILE A 182 -0.11 15.25 14.93
CA ILE A 182 -0.83 15.81 13.76
C ILE A 182 -2.26 15.25 13.66
N ARG A 183 -2.83 14.91 14.81
CA ARG A 183 -4.10 14.18 14.95
C ARG A 183 -5.22 14.73 14.05
N ASP A 184 -5.35 16.05 13.95
CA ASP A 184 -6.41 16.73 13.19
C ASP A 184 -6.41 16.40 11.68
N VAL A 185 -5.26 15.98 11.15
CA VAL A 185 -5.12 15.71 9.70
C VAL A 185 -5.68 14.34 9.31
N LEU A 186 -5.90 13.47 10.28
CA LEU A 186 -6.35 12.09 10.12
C LEU A 186 -7.86 11.91 10.37
N GLN A 187 -8.58 13.04 10.41
CA GLN A 187 -9.97 13.15 10.86
C GLN A 187 -10.91 12.14 10.20
N ASN A 188 -10.73 11.88 8.90
CA ASN A 188 -11.57 10.92 8.18
C ASN A 188 -11.52 9.49 8.72
N LEU A 189 -10.36 9.04 9.22
CA LEU A 189 -10.24 7.74 9.88
C LEU A 189 -10.65 7.83 11.35
N MET A 190 -10.37 8.94 12.03
CA MET A 190 -10.78 9.17 13.42
C MET A 190 -12.30 9.26 13.62
N ASP A 191 -13.04 9.74 12.62
CA ASP A 191 -14.50 9.81 12.65
C ASP A 191 -15.16 8.44 12.43
N SER A 192 -14.37 7.43 12.09
CA SER A 192 -14.87 6.07 11.93
C SER A 192 -15.22 5.49 13.29
N LYS A 193 -16.37 4.82 13.35
CA LYS A 193 -16.84 4.11 14.54
C LYS A 193 -17.00 2.63 14.22
N TYR A 194 -16.65 1.81 15.18
CA TYR A 194 -17.01 0.39 15.19
C TYR A 194 -18.53 0.23 15.30
N LYS A 195 -19.05 -0.96 14.96
CA LYS A 195 -20.50 -1.22 14.99
C LYS A 195 -21.13 -1.00 16.37
N ASP A 196 -20.37 -1.20 17.43
CA ASP A 196 -20.75 -0.93 18.83
C ASP A 196 -20.70 0.56 19.21
N SER A 197 -20.45 1.44 18.24
CA SER A 197 -20.25 2.89 18.40
C SER A 197 -18.98 3.30 19.14
N ARG A 198 -18.05 2.36 19.41
CA ARG A 198 -16.73 2.69 19.95
C ARG A 198 -15.95 3.54 18.93
N PRO A 199 -15.36 4.67 19.35
CA PRO A 199 -14.47 5.43 18.48
C PRO A 199 -13.15 4.67 18.27
N THR A 200 -12.48 4.92 17.15
CA THR A 200 -11.10 4.45 16.94
C THR A 200 -10.16 5.11 17.95
N THR A 201 -9.24 4.33 18.50
CA THR A 201 -8.15 4.83 19.34
C THR A 201 -7.07 5.48 18.48
N GLU A 202 -6.18 6.24 19.13
CA GLU A 202 -5.05 6.86 18.44
C GLU A 202 -4.12 5.81 17.81
N ALA A 203 -3.79 4.74 18.55
CA ALA A 203 -2.96 3.65 18.04
C ALA A 203 -3.59 2.96 16.82
N GLU A 204 -4.92 2.76 16.84
CA GLU A 204 -5.64 2.19 15.71
C GLU A 204 -5.56 3.11 14.47
N VAL A 205 -5.78 4.42 14.63
CA VAL A 205 -5.72 5.37 13.51
C VAL A 205 -4.31 5.41 12.91
N ILE A 206 -3.28 5.55 13.75
CA ILE A 206 -1.88 5.59 13.33
C ILE A 206 -1.51 4.33 12.54
N GLY A 207 -1.81 3.15 13.10
CA GLY A 207 -1.50 1.87 12.46
C GLY A 207 -2.23 1.67 11.13
N LEU A 208 -3.51 2.08 11.07
CA LEU A 208 -4.28 2.00 9.83
C LEU A 208 -3.73 2.91 8.73
N ILE A 209 -3.20 4.08 9.08
CA ILE A 209 -2.58 5.00 8.10
C ILE A 209 -1.25 4.45 7.59
N MET A 210 -0.40 3.95 8.49
CA MET A 210 0.86 3.32 8.09
C MET A 210 0.61 2.17 7.10
N SER A 211 -0.39 1.32 7.39
CA SER A 211 -0.77 0.23 6.49
C SER A 211 -1.33 0.72 5.15
N LEU A 212 -2.15 1.78 5.16
CA LEU A 212 -2.72 2.35 3.94
C LEU A 212 -1.62 2.87 3.01
N MET A 213 -0.65 3.59 3.57
CA MET A 213 0.50 4.10 2.82
C MET A 213 1.39 3.00 2.30
N PHE A 214 1.70 2.00 3.13
CA PHE A 214 2.46 0.82 2.74
C PHE A 214 1.82 0.12 1.52
N SER A 215 0.51 -0.13 1.60
CA SER A 215 -0.24 -0.86 0.57
C SER A 215 -0.28 -0.10 -0.76
N GLY A 216 -0.49 1.23 -0.70
CA GLY A 216 -0.62 2.07 -1.89
C GLY A 216 0.71 2.36 -2.60
N MET A 217 1.80 2.51 -1.86
CA MET A 217 3.06 3.02 -2.40
C MET A 217 3.74 2.04 -3.35
N HIS A 218 3.96 0.79 -2.92
CA HIS A 218 4.68 -0.20 -3.74
C HIS A 218 3.89 -0.58 -4.99
N THR A 219 2.58 -0.77 -4.85
CA THR A 219 1.69 -1.15 -5.95
C THR A 219 1.57 -0.04 -6.99
N SER A 220 1.33 1.19 -6.54
CA SER A 220 1.23 2.36 -7.44
C SER A 220 2.56 2.68 -8.11
N SER A 221 3.67 2.60 -7.38
CA SER A 221 5.01 2.85 -7.95
C SER A 221 5.34 1.85 -9.05
N ALA A 222 5.11 0.56 -8.82
CA ALA A 222 5.32 -0.48 -9.82
C ALA A 222 4.40 -0.27 -11.05
N ALA A 223 3.11 -0.03 -10.82
CA ALA A 223 2.14 0.20 -11.89
C ALA A 223 2.50 1.43 -12.74
N SER A 224 2.82 2.56 -12.11
CA SER A 224 3.20 3.80 -12.80
C SER A 224 4.51 3.63 -13.58
N THR A 225 5.51 2.97 -12.99
CA THR A 225 6.81 2.72 -13.66
C THR A 225 6.61 1.87 -14.90
N TRP A 226 5.89 0.75 -14.78
CA TRP A 226 5.63 -0.13 -15.94
C TRP A 226 4.75 0.56 -16.99
N THR A 227 3.79 1.37 -16.57
CA THR A 227 2.99 2.20 -17.49
C THR A 227 3.90 3.14 -18.27
N GLY A 228 4.78 3.88 -17.60
CA GLY A 228 5.76 4.75 -18.24
C GLY A 228 6.65 4.02 -19.24
N VAL A 229 7.24 2.88 -18.84
CA VAL A 229 8.06 2.04 -19.74
C VAL A 229 7.27 1.61 -20.99
N ARG A 230 6.01 1.19 -20.83
CA ARG A 230 5.17 0.75 -21.95
C ARG A 230 4.81 1.90 -22.88
N LEU A 231 4.48 3.07 -22.35
CA LEU A 231 4.20 4.26 -23.15
C LEU A 231 5.42 4.69 -23.97
N LEU A 232 6.61 4.66 -23.36
CA LEU A 232 7.86 5.00 -24.05
C LEU A 232 8.25 3.95 -25.10
N SER A 233 7.98 2.66 -24.85
CA SER A 233 8.29 1.58 -25.79
C SER A 233 7.31 1.48 -26.97
N HIS A 234 6.13 2.08 -26.86
CA HIS A 234 5.07 2.05 -27.89
C HIS A 234 4.60 3.45 -28.31
N PHE A 235 5.51 4.44 -28.23
CA PHE A 235 5.22 5.86 -28.40
C PHE A 235 4.38 6.18 -29.67
N GLU A 236 4.68 5.57 -30.81
CA GLU A 236 3.92 5.78 -32.07
C GLU A 236 2.46 5.32 -32.02
N SER A 237 2.13 4.30 -31.21
CA SER A 237 0.76 3.79 -31.07
C SER A 237 -0.06 4.64 -30.09
N CYS A 238 0.55 5.16 -29.02
CA CYS A 238 -0.12 6.01 -28.05
C CYS A 238 -0.48 7.41 -28.59
N CYS A 239 0.39 8.03 -29.40
CA CYS A 239 0.11 9.34 -29.98
C CYS A 239 -1.04 9.32 -31.02
N ARG A 240 -1.42 8.17 -31.58
CA ARG A 240 -2.58 8.06 -32.48
C ARG A 240 -3.91 8.13 -31.75
N GLY A 241 -3.97 7.72 -30.47
CA GLY A 241 -5.17 7.82 -29.64
C GLY A 241 -5.45 9.25 -29.15
N ALA A 242 -4.39 10.02 -28.85
CA ALA A 242 -4.53 11.38 -28.36
C ALA A 242 -4.85 12.42 -29.46
N LYS A 243 -4.60 12.11 -30.73
CA LYS A 243 -4.97 12.97 -31.87
C LYS A 243 -6.42 12.78 -32.35
N ALA A 244 -7.19 11.88 -31.74
CA ALA A 244 -8.58 11.63 -32.13
C ALA A 244 -9.59 12.61 -31.50
N ASP A 245 -9.19 13.39 -30.49
CA ASP A 245 -10.07 14.32 -29.75
C ASP A 245 -9.58 15.80 -29.77
N CYS A 246 -9.01 16.27 -30.89
CA CYS A 246 -8.81 17.71 -31.17
C CYS A 246 -9.33 18.07 -32.56
#